data_AF-A0A1G0KAH1-F1
#
_entry.id   AF-A0A1G0KAH1-F1
#
_cell.length_a   1.000
_cell.length_b   1.000
_cell.length_c   1.000
_cell.angle_alpha   90.00
_cell.angle_beta   90.00
_cell.angle_gamma   90.00
#
_symmetry.space_group_name_H-M   'P 1'
#
loop_
_entity.id
_entity.type
_entity.pdbx_description
1 polymer ?
#
loop_
_entity_poly.entity_id
_entity_poly.type
_entity_poly.pdbx_seq_one_letter_code
_entity_poly.pdbx_strand_id
1 'polypeptide(L)'
;MEAASPRISKRSGPSVVWLIPLITAIVGGWLIVKTLSEQGPLVTITFKTADGIEVGRTKVKYKNVEIGVVEGIQFSENFSNVVLTVQFNKGTESFFRRNTRFWVVKPQLSFRGASGLSTLISGAYVEIEPGRGSRQSHFTGLEEQPVVTSDEVGKKIVLIAEKLRSIDTGSPIYYRGLQAGEVLGHELGNDNRSVYIHAFIKDPYDQLIRGNSRFWNVSGMDVSMTADGLNVRYESVASMIYGGIAFDTPDTQEQAGDNVESLIFTLYDDYGSIQRYAYTRKSNFVAYFESSVRGLSIGAPVEFKGIKIGSVLDISLEFDSEATSFRVPVLIEIEPERIKQRDDNGVNPYESLQPLIDKGLRARLQTGSLLTGQLYVELGMFPDTPVKLVAEGSPVPELPTIPSGLGAITDSIEAFLAKLDRVKVDKIGEELLGSLEGANKLINAPEVNTAVAELDDAMKALRNILTKVDEADLKTTIMAARNALQKVDTTLTLTNRILQPNSPLQYNLIEMISELEETARSIRMLVESLERQPQALILGKDAEGE
;
A
#
# COMPACT_ATOMS: atom_id res chain seq x y z
N MET A 1 13.86 -125.15 -46.26
CA MET A 1 13.51 -123.91 -45.53
C MET A 1 14.64 -123.64 -44.57
N GLU A 2 15.56 -122.77 -44.97
CA GLU A 2 16.76 -122.44 -44.19
C GLU A 2 16.46 -121.12 -43.46
N ALA A 3 16.44 -121.16 -42.13
CA ALA A 3 16.10 -120.02 -41.30
C ALA A 3 17.26 -119.03 -41.29
N ALA A 4 17.01 -117.81 -41.78
CA ALA A 4 17.99 -116.74 -41.79
C ALA A 4 18.34 -116.28 -40.36
N SER A 5 19.61 -116.37 -39.98
CA SER A 5 20.14 -115.88 -38.71
C SER A 5 20.11 -114.33 -38.63
N PRO A 6 19.68 -113.74 -37.50
CA PRO A 6 19.56 -112.28 -37.37
C PRO A 6 20.92 -111.59 -37.24
N ARG A 7 21.15 -110.55 -38.05
CA ARG A 7 22.30 -109.64 -37.90
C ARG A 7 22.05 -108.67 -36.74
N ILE A 8 22.73 -108.89 -35.62
CA ILE A 8 22.76 -107.94 -34.50
C ILE A 8 23.75 -106.83 -34.84
N SER A 9 23.22 -105.65 -35.16
CA SER A 9 23.99 -104.41 -35.29
C SER A 9 23.99 -103.67 -33.95
N LYS A 10 25.14 -103.60 -33.27
CA LYS A 10 25.34 -102.70 -32.13
C LYS A 10 25.45 -101.27 -32.67
N ARG A 11 24.39 -100.46 -32.54
CA ARG A 11 24.52 -99.00 -32.72
C ARG A 11 25.39 -98.45 -31.59
N SER A 12 26.64 -98.12 -31.93
CA SER A 12 27.57 -97.38 -31.09
C SER A 12 27.36 -95.88 -31.28
N GLY A 13 26.54 -95.28 -30.43
CA GLY A 13 26.35 -93.85 -30.34
C GLY A 13 25.32 -93.52 -29.26
N PRO A 14 25.47 -92.39 -28.54
CA PRO A 14 24.46 -91.96 -27.58
C PRO A 14 23.10 -91.88 -28.29
N SER A 15 22.05 -92.43 -27.66
CA SER A 15 20.73 -92.49 -28.28
C SER A 15 20.22 -91.07 -28.56
N VAL A 16 19.56 -90.87 -29.71
CA VAL A 16 18.94 -89.60 -30.10
C VAL A 16 17.99 -89.05 -29.02
N VAL A 17 17.48 -89.89 -28.13
CA VAL A 17 16.63 -89.51 -26.98
C VAL A 17 17.34 -88.55 -26.01
N TRP A 18 18.68 -88.62 -25.89
CA TRP A 18 19.47 -87.72 -25.04
C TRP A 18 19.67 -86.30 -25.60
N LEU A 19 19.28 -86.05 -26.86
CA LEU A 19 19.25 -84.69 -27.41
C LEU A 19 18.15 -83.83 -26.77
N ILE A 20 17.02 -84.44 -26.37
CA ILE A 20 15.89 -83.69 -25.83
C ILE A 20 16.26 -82.96 -24.52
N PRO A 21 16.82 -83.63 -23.48
CA PRO A 21 17.23 -82.95 -22.25
C PRO A 21 18.32 -81.89 -22.47
N LEU A 22 19.25 -82.13 -23.40
CA LEU A 22 20.32 -81.18 -23.71
C LEU A 22 19.75 -79.90 -24.36
N ILE A 23 18.85 -80.05 -25.32
CA ILE A 23 18.17 -78.92 -25.96
C ILE A 23 17.33 -78.16 -24.91
N THR A 24 16.59 -78.87 -24.04
CA THR A 24 15.83 -78.24 -22.96
C THR A 24 16.74 -77.47 -21.99
N ALA A 25 17.90 -78.01 -21.63
CA ALA A 25 18.86 -77.33 -20.77
C ALA A 25 19.45 -76.07 -21.43
N ILE A 26 19.75 -76.12 -22.73
CA ILE A 26 20.22 -74.95 -23.50
C ILE A 26 19.13 -73.87 -23.57
N VAL A 27 17.89 -74.25 -23.87
CA VAL A 27 16.76 -73.31 -23.92
C VAL A 27 16.48 -72.71 -22.53
N GLY A 28 16.54 -73.52 -21.47
CA GLY A 28 16.39 -73.06 -20.09
C GLY A 28 17.50 -72.08 -19.70
N GLY A 29 18.75 -72.41 -20.00
CA GLY A 29 19.90 -71.51 -19.78
C GLY A 29 19.77 -70.20 -20.56
N TRP A 30 19.33 -70.28 -21.83
CA TRP A 30 19.08 -69.09 -22.65
C TRP A 30 17.94 -68.23 -22.11
N LEU A 31 16.84 -68.83 -21.64
CA LEU A 31 15.75 -68.11 -21.00
C LEU A 31 16.20 -67.41 -19.72
N ILE A 32 17.01 -68.06 -18.88
CA ILE A 32 17.56 -67.44 -17.67
C ILE A 32 18.44 -66.23 -18.03
N VAL A 33 19.36 -66.39 -18.99
CA VAL A 33 20.22 -65.28 -19.45
C VAL A 33 19.38 -64.16 -20.07
N LYS A 34 18.35 -64.51 -20.86
CA LYS A 34 17.44 -63.56 -21.47
C LYS A 34 16.68 -62.77 -20.39
N THR A 35 16.06 -63.45 -19.43
CA THR A 35 15.31 -62.82 -18.34
C THR A 35 16.22 -61.92 -17.49
N LEU A 36 17.43 -62.38 -17.13
CA LEU A 36 18.39 -61.56 -16.38
C LEU A 36 18.93 -60.37 -17.19
N SER A 37 19.02 -60.48 -18.50
CA SER A 37 19.48 -59.41 -19.40
C SER A 37 18.40 -58.40 -19.75
N GLU A 38 17.13 -58.78 -19.65
CA GLU A 38 15.97 -57.93 -19.94
C GLU A 38 15.47 -57.14 -18.72
N GLN A 39 15.81 -57.58 -17.49
CA GLN A 39 15.54 -56.83 -16.27
C GLN A 39 16.43 -55.59 -16.16
N GLY A 40 15.84 -54.45 -15.81
CA GLY A 40 16.58 -53.22 -15.53
C GLY A 40 17.13 -53.17 -14.10
N PRO A 41 17.68 -52.03 -13.67
CA PRO A 41 18.26 -51.91 -12.34
C PRO A 41 17.20 -51.90 -11.23
N LEU A 42 17.55 -52.56 -10.11
CA LEU A 42 16.83 -52.48 -8.84
C LEU A 42 17.40 -51.34 -8.00
N VAL A 43 16.51 -50.46 -7.51
CA VAL A 43 16.89 -49.28 -6.74
C VAL A 43 15.99 -49.17 -5.51
N THR A 44 16.59 -48.81 -4.38
CA THR A 44 15.89 -48.62 -3.12
C THR A 44 15.68 -47.14 -2.83
N ILE A 45 14.48 -46.75 -2.42
CA ILE A 45 14.11 -45.37 -2.12
C ILE A 45 13.46 -45.32 -0.75
N THR A 46 13.99 -44.48 0.13
CA THR A 46 13.52 -44.35 1.52
C THR A 46 12.61 -43.13 1.66
N PHE A 47 11.40 -43.32 2.19
CA PHE A 47 10.45 -42.26 2.54
C PHE A 47 10.05 -42.36 4.01
N LYS A 48 9.50 -41.30 4.61
CA LYS A 48 8.94 -41.36 5.97
C LYS A 48 7.64 -42.16 6.01
N THR A 49 6.84 -42.07 4.94
CA THR A 49 5.54 -42.74 4.82
C THR A 49 5.39 -43.39 3.45
N ALA A 50 4.53 -44.40 3.35
CA ALA A 50 4.16 -45.04 2.08
C ALA A 50 2.69 -44.75 1.71
N ASP A 51 2.19 -43.58 2.09
CA ASP A 51 0.82 -43.16 1.83
C ASP A 51 0.53 -43.13 0.31
N GLY A 52 -0.52 -43.84 -0.11
CA GLY A 52 -0.91 -43.96 -1.52
C GLY A 52 -0.02 -44.84 -2.40
N ILE A 53 0.99 -45.53 -1.85
CA ILE A 53 1.89 -46.40 -2.62
C ILE A 53 1.47 -47.87 -2.49
N GLU A 54 1.26 -48.53 -3.63
CA GLU A 54 0.85 -49.93 -3.74
C GLU A 54 1.89 -50.76 -4.51
N VAL A 55 2.25 -51.91 -3.95
CA VAL A 55 3.15 -52.89 -4.59
C VAL A 55 2.55 -53.40 -5.91
N GLY A 56 3.35 -53.39 -6.98
CA GLY A 56 2.99 -53.85 -8.31
C GLY A 56 2.08 -52.91 -9.11
N ARG A 57 1.61 -51.81 -8.50
CA ARG A 57 0.68 -50.86 -9.13
C ARG A 57 1.25 -49.45 -9.21
N THR A 58 1.97 -49.01 -8.18
CA THR A 58 2.57 -47.68 -8.19
C THR A 58 3.72 -47.63 -9.20
N LYS A 59 3.57 -46.73 -10.17
CA LYS A 59 4.53 -46.50 -11.25
C LYS A 59 5.54 -45.45 -10.85
N VAL A 60 6.75 -45.56 -11.39
CA VAL A 60 7.75 -44.50 -11.35
C VAL A 60 7.82 -43.84 -12.71
N LYS A 61 7.69 -42.51 -12.73
CA LYS A 61 7.62 -41.72 -13.96
C LYS A 61 8.73 -40.67 -14.05
N TYR A 62 9.19 -40.41 -15.27
CA TYR A 62 10.04 -39.27 -15.60
C TYR A 62 9.37 -38.48 -16.72
N LYS A 63 9.12 -37.18 -16.53
CA LYS A 63 8.41 -36.35 -17.54
C LYS A 63 7.13 -37.01 -18.05
N ASN A 64 6.35 -37.56 -17.11
CA ASN A 64 5.11 -38.31 -17.36
C ASN A 64 5.26 -39.62 -18.18
N VAL A 65 6.48 -40.13 -18.39
CA VAL A 65 6.75 -41.43 -19.02
C VAL A 65 7.02 -42.49 -17.95
N GLU A 66 6.36 -43.64 -18.03
CA GLU A 66 6.58 -44.77 -17.12
C GLU A 66 7.95 -45.43 -17.36
N ILE A 67 8.76 -45.50 -16.30
CA ILE A 67 10.13 -46.01 -16.36
C ILE A 67 10.42 -47.10 -15.31
N GLY A 68 9.47 -47.42 -14.45
CA GLY A 68 9.62 -48.46 -13.43
C GLY A 68 8.35 -48.68 -12.61
N VAL A 69 8.36 -49.72 -11.77
CA VAL A 69 7.25 -50.11 -10.91
C VAL A 69 7.77 -50.48 -9.52
N VAL A 70 7.01 -50.13 -8.47
CA VAL A 70 7.32 -50.53 -7.09
C VAL A 70 7.09 -52.03 -6.92
N GLU A 71 8.12 -52.79 -6.57
CA GLU A 71 8.03 -54.25 -6.34
C GLU A 71 7.90 -54.63 -4.86
N GLY A 72 8.35 -53.76 -3.95
CA GLY A 72 8.33 -54.07 -2.52
C GLY A 72 8.26 -52.84 -1.65
N ILE A 73 7.58 -52.98 -0.51
CA ILE A 73 7.48 -51.98 0.55
C ILE A 73 7.86 -52.68 1.86
N GLN A 74 8.85 -52.15 2.57
CA GLN A 74 9.31 -52.69 3.84
C GLN A 74 9.62 -51.54 4.81
N PHE A 75 9.45 -51.76 6.12
CA PHE A 75 9.96 -50.80 7.10
C PHE A 75 11.47 -50.91 7.23
N SER A 76 12.14 -49.80 7.57
CA SER A 76 13.52 -49.84 8.04
C SER A 76 13.62 -50.62 9.36
N GLU A 77 14.81 -51.12 9.71
CA GLU A 77 15.02 -51.94 10.92
C GLU A 77 14.53 -51.28 12.22
N ASN A 78 14.56 -49.94 12.26
CA ASN A 78 14.12 -49.11 13.38
C ASN A 78 12.67 -48.59 13.25
N PHE A 79 11.92 -49.02 12.23
CA PHE A 79 10.56 -48.58 11.89
C PHE A 79 10.38 -47.06 11.68
N SER A 80 11.45 -46.28 11.55
CA SER A 80 11.35 -44.83 11.38
C SER A 80 11.03 -44.40 9.95
N ASN A 81 11.32 -45.26 8.97
CA ASN A 81 11.13 -44.97 7.55
C ASN A 81 10.58 -46.21 6.82
N VAL A 82 10.08 -45.98 5.61
CA VAL A 82 9.65 -47.01 4.67
C VAL A 82 10.63 -47.07 3.50
N VAL A 83 11.13 -48.27 3.22
CA VAL A 83 12.04 -48.57 2.12
C VAL A 83 11.23 -49.20 0.97
N LEU A 84 11.17 -48.47 -0.14
CA LEU A 84 10.61 -48.93 -1.40
C LEU A 84 11.68 -49.62 -2.22
N THR A 85 11.38 -50.80 -2.74
CA THR A 85 12.19 -51.46 -3.78
C THR A 85 11.49 -51.27 -5.11
N VAL A 86 12.19 -50.63 -6.05
CA VAL A 86 11.65 -50.30 -7.37
C VAL A 86 12.46 -51.01 -8.44
N GLN A 87 11.75 -51.71 -9.32
CA GLN A 87 12.29 -52.30 -10.53
C GLN A 87 12.12 -51.34 -11.69
N PHE A 88 13.23 -50.86 -12.24
CA PHE A 88 13.21 -49.97 -13.39
C PHE A 88 13.35 -50.72 -14.70
N ASN A 89 12.93 -50.07 -15.78
CA ASN A 89 13.10 -50.54 -17.14
C ASN A 89 14.59 -50.45 -17.56
N LYS A 90 15.01 -51.35 -18.46
CA LYS A 90 16.36 -51.31 -19.04
C LYS A 90 16.64 -49.98 -19.75
N GLY A 91 17.85 -49.46 -19.63
CA GLY A 91 18.25 -48.17 -20.24
C GLY A 91 18.08 -46.95 -19.33
N THR A 92 17.56 -47.14 -18.11
CA THR A 92 17.38 -46.08 -17.11
C THR A 92 18.60 -45.92 -16.19
N GLU A 93 19.66 -46.71 -16.37
CA GLU A 93 20.83 -46.77 -15.48
C GLU A 93 21.55 -45.42 -15.36
N SER A 94 21.40 -44.56 -16.36
CA SER A 94 21.96 -43.21 -16.38
C SER A 94 21.28 -42.25 -15.40
N PHE A 95 20.05 -42.55 -14.96
CA PHE A 95 19.25 -41.71 -14.08
C PHE A 95 19.64 -41.83 -12.61
N PHE A 96 20.32 -42.91 -12.21
CA PHE A 96 20.61 -43.18 -10.80
C PHE A 96 21.98 -42.63 -10.40
N ARG A 97 21.99 -41.36 -10.02
CA ARG A 97 23.20 -40.61 -9.63
C ARG A 97 22.98 -39.89 -8.31
N ARG A 98 24.05 -39.51 -7.61
CA ARG A 98 24.01 -38.91 -6.28
C ARG A 98 22.97 -37.79 -6.10
N ASN A 99 22.77 -36.92 -7.09
CA ASN A 99 21.83 -35.80 -6.98
C ASN A 99 20.46 -36.07 -7.62
N THR A 100 20.12 -37.34 -7.89
CA THR A 100 18.81 -37.71 -8.40
C THR A 100 17.77 -37.61 -7.29
N ARG A 101 16.66 -36.94 -7.59
CA ARG A 101 15.57 -36.69 -6.65
C ARG A 101 14.38 -37.57 -6.98
N PHE A 102 13.68 -38.01 -5.94
CA PHE A 102 12.43 -38.78 -6.05
C PHE A 102 11.39 -38.14 -5.15
N TRP A 103 10.14 -38.06 -5.57
CA TRP A 103 9.03 -37.62 -4.70
C TRP A 103 7.74 -38.35 -5.06
N VAL A 104 6.81 -38.40 -4.11
CA VAL A 104 5.48 -38.99 -4.33
C VAL A 104 4.55 -37.90 -4.86
N VAL A 105 3.94 -38.13 -6.01
CA VAL A 105 2.88 -37.28 -6.55
C VAL A 105 1.53 -37.87 -6.15
N LYS A 106 0.76 -37.08 -5.42
CA LYS A 106 -0.58 -37.42 -4.91
C LYS A 106 -1.55 -36.26 -5.20
N PRO A 107 -2.88 -36.48 -5.15
CA PRO A 107 -3.82 -35.43 -5.49
C PRO A 107 -3.82 -34.42 -4.35
N GLN A 108 -3.45 -33.18 -4.65
CA GLN A 108 -3.45 -32.10 -3.66
C GLN A 108 -4.45 -31.03 -4.10
N LEU A 109 -5.37 -30.71 -3.20
CA LEU A 109 -6.27 -29.58 -3.34
C LEU A 109 -5.70 -28.43 -2.51
N SER A 110 -5.29 -27.36 -3.19
CA SER A 110 -4.86 -26.13 -2.53
C SER A 110 -5.84 -25.01 -2.85
N PHE A 111 -5.82 -23.95 -2.04
CA PHE A 111 -6.58 -22.73 -2.33
C PHE A 111 -6.18 -22.07 -3.67
N ARG A 112 -5.05 -22.46 -4.28
CA ARG A 112 -4.53 -21.91 -5.54
C ARG A 112 -4.76 -22.81 -6.77
N GLY A 113 -5.35 -23.99 -6.58
CA GLY A 113 -5.59 -24.95 -7.66
C GLY A 113 -5.40 -26.41 -7.23
N ALA A 114 -5.65 -27.33 -8.15
CA ALA A 114 -5.48 -28.75 -7.92
C ALA A 114 -4.27 -29.28 -8.70
N SER A 115 -3.32 -29.89 -7.97
CA SER A 115 -2.17 -30.59 -8.56
C SER A 115 -2.38 -32.11 -8.46
N GLY A 116 -1.70 -32.86 -9.32
CA GLY A 116 -1.78 -34.32 -9.30
C GLY A 116 -3.17 -34.89 -9.60
N LEU A 117 -4.07 -34.16 -10.28
CA LEU A 117 -5.43 -34.64 -10.59
C LEU A 117 -5.46 -35.98 -11.36
N SER A 118 -4.42 -36.27 -12.13
CA SER A 118 -4.24 -37.57 -12.80
C SER A 118 -4.20 -38.76 -11.82
N THR A 119 -3.82 -38.51 -10.57
CA THR A 119 -3.73 -39.53 -9.50
C THR A 119 -5.09 -39.91 -8.93
N LEU A 120 -6.14 -39.10 -9.12
CA LEU A 120 -7.51 -39.46 -8.68
C LEU A 120 -8.02 -40.73 -9.39
N ILE A 121 -7.56 -40.96 -10.62
CA ILE A 121 -7.93 -42.13 -11.43
C ILE A 121 -6.83 -43.19 -11.39
N SER A 122 -5.56 -42.78 -11.50
CA SER A 122 -4.42 -43.71 -11.65
C SER A 122 -3.73 -44.12 -10.34
N GLY A 123 -4.12 -43.52 -9.20
CA GLY A 123 -3.41 -43.67 -7.93
C GLY A 123 -2.17 -42.77 -7.84
N ALA A 124 -1.57 -42.70 -6.65
CA ALA A 124 -0.32 -41.96 -6.47
C ALA A 124 0.83 -42.65 -7.25
N TYR A 125 1.77 -41.85 -7.73
CA TYR A 125 2.95 -42.34 -8.45
C TYR A 125 4.22 -41.67 -7.91
N VAL A 126 5.38 -42.29 -8.14
CA VAL A 126 6.67 -41.69 -7.79
C VAL A 126 7.21 -40.98 -9.02
N GLU A 127 7.63 -39.74 -8.89
CA GLU A 127 8.32 -39.01 -9.95
C GLU A 127 9.82 -38.97 -9.66
N ILE A 128 10.64 -39.07 -10.71
CA ILE A 128 12.09 -39.01 -10.64
C ILE A 128 12.59 -37.76 -11.36
N GLU A 129 13.68 -37.21 -10.86
CA GLU A 129 14.44 -36.18 -11.56
C GLU A 129 15.93 -36.53 -11.55
N PRO A 130 16.51 -36.89 -12.71
CA PRO A 130 17.91 -37.26 -12.84
C PRO A 130 18.87 -36.13 -12.45
N GLY A 131 19.79 -36.41 -11.54
CA GLY A 131 20.84 -35.45 -11.15
C GLY A 131 22.21 -35.77 -11.72
N ARG A 132 23.19 -34.91 -11.40
CA ARG A 132 24.61 -35.15 -11.69
C ARG A 132 25.30 -35.95 -10.56
N GLY A 133 26.52 -36.41 -10.82
CA GLY A 133 27.37 -37.07 -9.82
C GLY A 133 27.61 -38.55 -10.06
N SER A 134 28.16 -39.22 -9.04
CA SER A 134 28.50 -40.65 -9.03
C SER A 134 27.25 -41.52 -9.09
N ARG A 135 27.34 -42.72 -9.68
CA ARG A 135 26.25 -43.70 -9.67
C ARG A 135 25.88 -44.09 -8.24
N GLN A 136 24.59 -44.29 -8.00
CA GLN A 136 24.02 -44.62 -6.69
C GLN A 136 22.76 -45.47 -6.87
N SER A 137 22.45 -46.37 -5.93
CA SER A 137 21.28 -47.26 -5.99
C SER A 137 20.34 -47.15 -4.79
N HIS A 138 20.69 -46.30 -3.82
CA HIS A 138 19.93 -46.06 -2.61
C HIS A 138 19.62 -44.56 -2.52
N PHE A 139 18.36 -44.18 -2.39
CA PHE A 139 17.94 -42.78 -2.42
C PHE A 139 17.06 -42.43 -1.23
N THR A 140 17.04 -41.16 -0.88
CA THR A 140 16.07 -40.58 0.05
C THR A 140 15.05 -39.81 -0.78
N GLY A 141 13.79 -40.18 -0.65
CA GLY A 141 12.68 -39.50 -1.30
C GLY A 141 12.30 -38.22 -0.58
N LEU A 142 11.83 -37.24 -1.34
CA LEU A 142 11.24 -36.00 -0.86
C LEU A 142 9.75 -36.23 -0.64
N GLU A 143 9.24 -35.78 0.51
CA GLU A 143 7.82 -35.87 0.84
C GLU A 143 6.96 -34.87 0.04
N GLU A 144 7.57 -33.75 -0.33
CA GLU A 144 6.95 -32.68 -1.10
C GLU A 144 7.59 -32.57 -2.47
N GLN A 145 6.77 -32.23 -3.48
CA GLN A 145 7.26 -31.98 -4.82
C GLN A 145 8.16 -30.73 -4.81
N PRO A 146 9.37 -30.80 -5.40
CA PRO A 146 10.20 -29.61 -5.56
C PRO A 146 9.47 -28.60 -6.45
N VAL A 147 9.34 -27.36 -5.97
CA VAL A 147 8.66 -26.26 -6.68
C VAL A 147 9.33 -25.94 -8.02
N VAL A 148 10.66 -26.06 -8.08
CA VAL A 148 11.45 -25.85 -9.30
C VAL A 148 12.18 -27.12 -9.70
N THR A 149 11.89 -27.56 -10.92
CA THR A 149 12.65 -28.61 -11.60
C THR A 149 13.96 -28.03 -12.13
N SER A 150 15.02 -28.84 -12.18
CA SER A 150 16.37 -28.45 -12.63
C SER A 150 16.42 -27.99 -14.09
N ASP A 151 15.33 -28.19 -14.82
CA ASP A 151 15.18 -27.82 -16.23
C ASP A 151 14.72 -26.36 -16.40
N GLU A 152 14.19 -25.72 -15.35
CA GLU A 152 13.77 -24.32 -15.42
C GLU A 152 14.98 -23.37 -15.30
N VAL A 153 15.14 -22.51 -16.30
CA VAL A 153 16.20 -21.49 -16.36
C VAL A 153 15.71 -20.20 -15.70
N GLY A 154 16.55 -19.60 -14.88
CA GLY A 154 16.23 -18.37 -14.16
C GLY A 154 17.18 -18.09 -12.99
N LYS A 155 16.84 -17.10 -12.17
CA LYS A 155 17.62 -16.70 -10.99
C LYS A 155 16.88 -17.03 -9.69
N LYS A 156 17.64 -17.51 -8.71
CA LYS A 156 17.17 -17.63 -7.31
C LYS A 156 17.52 -16.35 -6.56
N ILE A 157 16.55 -15.85 -5.80
CA ILE A 157 16.71 -14.68 -4.96
C ILE A 157 16.18 -14.97 -3.56
N VAL A 158 16.68 -14.20 -2.59
CA VAL A 158 16.19 -14.24 -1.21
C VAL A 158 15.58 -12.89 -0.88
N LEU A 159 14.36 -12.90 -0.36
CA LEU A 159 13.68 -11.72 0.15
C LEU A 159 13.63 -11.79 1.68
N ILE A 160 13.72 -10.64 2.36
CA ILE A 160 13.54 -10.51 3.80
C ILE A 160 12.29 -9.67 4.09
N ALA A 161 11.48 -10.13 5.04
CA ALA A 161 10.28 -9.42 5.51
C ALA A 161 10.14 -9.54 7.03
N GLU A 162 9.48 -8.58 7.69
CA GLU A 162 9.11 -8.72 9.11
C GLU A 162 7.96 -9.73 9.31
N LYS A 163 7.10 -9.88 8.29
CA LYS A 163 5.90 -10.73 8.34
C LYS A 163 5.67 -11.40 6.99
N LEU A 164 5.36 -12.70 6.99
CA LEU A 164 5.09 -13.48 5.79
C LEU A 164 3.75 -13.09 5.10
N ARG A 165 2.75 -12.65 5.88
CA ARG A 165 1.40 -12.29 5.42
C ARG A 165 0.74 -13.43 4.62
N SER A 166 0.22 -13.15 3.42
CA SER A 166 -0.50 -14.07 2.53
C SER A 166 0.42 -14.87 1.58
N ILE A 167 1.74 -14.74 1.74
CA ILE A 167 2.73 -15.38 0.90
C ILE A 167 2.98 -16.79 1.41
N ASP A 168 3.02 -17.75 0.50
CA ASP A 168 3.34 -19.14 0.82
C ASP A 168 4.14 -19.77 -0.33
N THR A 169 4.60 -21.00 -0.15
CA THR A 169 5.25 -21.79 -1.20
C THR A 169 4.33 -21.85 -2.43
N GLY A 170 4.90 -21.57 -3.60
CA GLY A 170 4.18 -21.45 -4.88
C GLY A 170 3.44 -20.11 -5.09
N SER A 171 3.54 -19.14 -4.18
CA SER A 171 3.00 -17.79 -4.42
C SER A 171 3.61 -17.19 -5.69
N PRO A 172 2.80 -16.61 -6.60
CA PRO A 172 3.29 -16.05 -7.84
C PRO A 172 4.08 -14.77 -7.59
N ILE A 173 5.11 -14.58 -8.42
CA ILE A 173 5.88 -13.34 -8.49
C ILE A 173 5.54 -12.65 -9.80
N TYR A 174 5.19 -11.38 -9.75
CA TYR A 174 4.72 -10.59 -10.88
C TYR A 174 5.72 -9.52 -11.29
N TYR A 175 5.87 -9.33 -12.59
CA TYR A 175 6.50 -8.15 -13.18
C TYR A 175 5.47 -7.46 -14.07
N ARG A 176 5.09 -6.22 -13.72
CA ARG A 176 4.06 -5.43 -14.45
C ARG A 176 2.76 -6.23 -14.69
N GLY A 177 2.35 -7.04 -13.72
CA GLY A 177 1.15 -7.88 -13.77
C GLY A 177 1.32 -9.23 -14.49
N LEU A 178 2.46 -9.50 -15.12
CA LEU A 178 2.77 -10.80 -15.73
C LEU A 178 3.46 -11.72 -14.71
N GLN A 179 3.05 -12.99 -14.64
CA GLN A 179 3.71 -13.95 -13.77
C GLN A 179 5.14 -14.21 -14.28
N ALA A 180 6.11 -13.76 -13.51
CA ALA A 180 7.53 -13.80 -13.77
C ALA A 180 8.27 -14.87 -12.95
N GLY A 181 7.65 -15.38 -11.89
CA GLY A 181 8.30 -16.34 -11.00
C GLY A 181 7.36 -16.92 -9.96
N GLU A 182 7.96 -17.61 -8.99
CA GLU A 182 7.25 -18.21 -7.86
C GLU A 182 8.13 -18.30 -6.61
N VAL A 183 7.46 -18.29 -5.45
CA VAL A 183 8.09 -18.49 -4.15
C VAL A 183 8.41 -19.98 -3.97
N LEU A 184 9.66 -20.30 -3.66
CA LEU A 184 10.16 -21.66 -3.40
C LEU A 184 9.87 -22.14 -1.98
N GLY A 185 9.80 -21.22 -1.03
CA GLY A 185 9.59 -21.52 0.38
C GLY A 185 9.98 -20.36 1.28
N HIS A 186 9.81 -20.55 2.59
CA HIS A 186 10.13 -19.53 3.58
C HIS A 186 10.70 -20.16 4.85
N GLU A 187 11.49 -19.40 5.59
CA GLU A 187 12.07 -19.80 6.87
C GLU A 187 12.11 -18.63 7.85
N LEU A 188 11.92 -18.91 9.13
CA LEU A 188 12.08 -17.92 10.19
C LEU A 188 13.57 -17.73 10.47
N GLY A 189 14.03 -16.49 10.45
CA GLY A 189 15.38 -16.13 10.83
C GLY A 189 15.68 -16.47 12.29
N ASN A 190 16.96 -16.68 12.59
CA ASN A 190 17.43 -16.97 13.95
C ASN A 190 17.15 -15.84 14.95
N ASP A 191 16.80 -14.65 14.47
CA ASP A 191 16.39 -13.49 15.26
C ASP A 191 14.93 -13.58 15.75
N ASN A 192 14.18 -14.60 15.34
CA ASN A 192 12.75 -14.78 15.58
C ASN A 192 11.88 -13.57 15.17
N ARG A 193 12.38 -12.73 14.26
CA ARG A 193 11.71 -11.50 13.81
C ARG A 193 11.64 -11.40 12.30
N SER A 194 12.70 -11.81 11.62
CA SER A 194 12.80 -11.76 10.17
C SER A 194 12.33 -13.06 9.55
N VAL A 195 11.65 -12.97 8.42
CA VAL A 195 11.28 -14.13 7.59
C VAL A 195 12.06 -14.04 6.28
N TYR A 196 12.82 -15.08 5.98
CA TYR A 196 13.50 -15.25 4.70
C TYR A 196 12.59 -15.99 3.74
N ILE A 197 12.38 -15.42 2.57
CA ILE A 197 11.53 -15.97 1.52
C ILE A 197 12.43 -16.30 0.33
N HIS A 198 12.52 -17.58 0.00
CA HIS A 198 13.28 -18.07 -1.13
C HIS A 198 12.39 -18.00 -2.37
N ALA A 199 12.85 -17.36 -3.43
CA ALA A 199 12.07 -17.11 -4.63
C ALA A 199 12.86 -17.47 -5.89
N PHE A 200 12.15 -17.85 -6.94
CA PHE A 200 12.71 -18.14 -8.26
C PHE A 200 12.03 -17.28 -9.31
N ILE A 201 12.86 -16.67 -10.16
CA ILE A 201 12.44 -15.75 -11.20
C ILE A 201 12.86 -16.38 -12.52
N LYS A 202 11.87 -16.64 -13.38
CA LYS A 202 12.03 -17.40 -14.62
C LYS A 202 12.64 -16.52 -15.71
N ASP A 203 13.41 -17.12 -16.61
CA ASP A 203 13.78 -16.48 -17.88
C ASP A 203 12.49 -16.10 -18.68
N PRO A 204 12.44 -14.92 -19.33
CA PRO A 204 13.49 -13.90 -19.47
C PRO A 204 13.46 -12.80 -18.38
N TYR A 205 12.61 -12.92 -17.37
CA TYR A 205 12.41 -11.88 -16.35
C TYR A 205 13.57 -11.76 -15.36
N ASP A 206 14.36 -12.82 -15.23
CA ASP A 206 15.57 -12.85 -14.40
C ASP A 206 16.63 -11.80 -14.82
N GLN A 207 16.63 -11.40 -16.09
CA GLN A 207 17.47 -10.33 -16.64
C GLN A 207 17.05 -8.93 -16.16
N LEU A 208 15.81 -8.78 -15.69
CA LEU A 208 15.26 -7.51 -15.23
C LEU A 208 15.63 -7.21 -13.78
N ILE A 209 16.11 -8.22 -13.04
CA ILE A 209 16.52 -8.07 -11.65
C ILE A 209 17.93 -7.50 -11.60
N ARG A 210 18.06 -6.41 -10.85
CA ARG A 210 19.28 -5.68 -10.54
C ARG A 210 19.36 -5.44 -9.04
N GLY A 211 20.51 -5.01 -8.55
CA GLY A 211 20.70 -4.68 -7.13
C GLY A 211 19.76 -3.58 -6.59
N ASN A 212 19.19 -2.75 -7.45
CA ASN A 212 18.20 -1.72 -7.08
C ASN A 212 16.74 -2.18 -7.31
N SER A 213 16.49 -3.46 -7.62
CA SER A 213 15.14 -4.01 -7.75
C SER A 213 14.40 -3.96 -6.40
N ARG A 214 13.13 -3.58 -6.46
CA ARG A 214 12.26 -3.40 -5.29
C ARG A 214 11.10 -4.37 -5.38
N PHE A 215 10.82 -5.07 -4.28
CA PHE A 215 9.78 -6.10 -4.20
C PHE A 215 8.72 -5.68 -3.20
N TRP A 216 7.44 -5.79 -3.53
CA TRP A 216 6.35 -5.51 -2.59
C TRP A 216 5.32 -6.63 -2.59
N ASN A 217 4.65 -6.78 -1.46
CA ASN A 217 3.54 -7.69 -1.32
C ASN A 217 2.34 -7.15 -2.12
N VAL A 218 1.76 -8.01 -2.96
CA VAL A 218 0.50 -7.72 -3.65
C VAL A 218 -0.59 -8.53 -2.98
N SER A 219 -1.30 -7.88 -2.05
CA SER A 219 -2.37 -8.50 -1.28
C SER A 219 -3.60 -7.61 -1.26
N GLY A 220 -4.70 -8.11 -1.82
CA GLY A 220 -5.99 -7.46 -1.74
C GLY A 220 -6.06 -6.11 -2.46
N MET A 221 -6.94 -5.24 -1.96
CA MET A 221 -7.20 -3.91 -2.50
C MET A 221 -6.45 -2.86 -1.66
N ASP A 222 -5.46 -2.19 -2.24
CA ASP A 222 -4.79 -1.05 -1.60
C ASP A 222 -5.61 0.22 -1.85
N VAL A 223 -6.34 0.62 -0.81
CA VAL A 223 -7.13 1.87 -0.80
C VAL A 223 -6.43 2.83 0.13
N SER A 224 -5.81 3.87 -0.45
CA SER A 224 -5.26 4.97 0.33
C SER A 224 -6.05 6.24 0.05
N MET A 225 -6.30 7.02 1.10
CA MET A 225 -6.94 8.32 1.01
C MET A 225 -5.91 9.36 1.42
N THR A 226 -5.50 10.21 0.47
CA THR A 226 -4.54 11.28 0.69
C THR A 226 -5.24 12.64 0.66
N ALA A 227 -4.52 13.71 0.97
CA ALA A 227 -5.05 15.08 0.80
C ALA A 227 -5.47 15.36 -0.66
N ASP A 228 -4.83 14.69 -1.63
CA ASP A 228 -5.15 14.77 -3.07
C ASP A 228 -6.41 13.97 -3.47
N GLY A 229 -7.00 13.20 -2.55
CA GLY A 229 -8.23 12.42 -2.79
C GLY A 229 -8.06 10.91 -2.59
N LEU A 230 -8.98 10.14 -3.18
CA LEU A 230 -9.01 8.68 -3.09
C LEU A 230 -8.09 8.08 -4.16
N ASN A 231 -7.03 7.38 -3.73
CA ASN A 231 -6.15 6.62 -4.62
C ASN A 231 -6.46 5.13 -4.47
N VAL A 232 -7.07 4.55 -5.52
CA VAL A 232 -7.32 3.11 -5.58
C VAL A 232 -6.39 2.50 -6.62
N ARG A 233 -5.45 1.67 -6.15
CA ARG A 233 -4.54 0.93 -7.03
C ARG A 233 -5.04 -0.50 -7.15
N TYR A 234 -5.42 -0.86 -8.38
CA TYR A 234 -5.80 -2.22 -8.71
C TYR A 234 -4.59 -2.91 -9.31
N GLU A 235 -4.00 -3.82 -8.55
CA GLU A 235 -3.19 -4.89 -9.12
C GLU A 235 -4.11 -5.91 -9.82
N SER A 236 -3.54 -6.81 -10.63
CA SER A 236 -4.30 -7.81 -11.41
C SER A 236 -5.41 -8.49 -10.57
N VAL A 237 -6.59 -8.72 -11.16
CA VAL A 237 -7.71 -9.40 -10.47
C VAL A 237 -7.28 -10.77 -9.88
N ALA A 238 -6.29 -11.42 -10.49
CA ALA A 238 -5.71 -12.66 -9.97
C ALA A 238 -4.91 -12.45 -8.66
N SER A 239 -4.17 -11.34 -8.51
CA SER A 239 -3.40 -11.06 -7.29
C SER A 239 -4.29 -10.65 -6.11
N MET A 240 -5.49 -10.12 -6.37
CA MET A 240 -6.50 -9.85 -5.33
C MET A 240 -6.97 -11.13 -4.60
N ILE A 241 -7.01 -12.27 -5.30
CA ILE A 241 -7.52 -13.54 -4.76
C ILE A 241 -6.39 -14.40 -4.19
N TYR A 242 -5.27 -14.51 -4.90
CA TYR A 242 -4.22 -15.47 -4.56
C TYR A 242 -3.05 -14.88 -3.77
N GLY A 243 -2.99 -13.54 -3.67
CA GLY A 243 -1.84 -12.81 -3.16
C GLY A 243 -0.60 -13.06 -4.02
N GLY A 244 0.49 -12.37 -3.71
CA GLY A 244 1.76 -12.61 -4.38
C GLY A 244 2.80 -11.57 -4.05
N ILE A 245 3.84 -11.54 -4.87
CA ILE A 245 4.90 -10.53 -4.78
C ILE A 245 4.98 -9.86 -6.14
N ALA A 246 5.05 -8.54 -6.20
CA ALA A 246 5.42 -7.85 -7.43
C ALA A 246 6.79 -7.20 -7.27
N PHE A 247 7.46 -6.98 -8.40
CA PHE A 247 8.72 -6.26 -8.42
C PHE A 247 8.82 -5.30 -9.59
N ASP A 248 9.66 -4.29 -9.41
CA ASP A 248 10.07 -3.36 -10.44
C ASP A 248 11.52 -2.93 -10.21
N THR A 249 12.17 -2.49 -11.28
CA THR A 249 13.56 -2.08 -11.29
C THR A 249 13.62 -0.65 -11.81
N PRO A 250 13.80 0.36 -10.93
CA PRO A 250 13.82 1.75 -11.35
C PRO A 250 14.96 2.05 -12.33
N ASP A 251 14.68 2.86 -13.37
CA ASP A 251 15.67 3.43 -14.30
C ASP A 251 16.50 4.55 -13.63
N THR A 252 17.10 4.25 -12.49
CA THR A 252 17.97 5.18 -11.74
C THR A 252 19.44 4.89 -12.05
N GLN A 253 20.30 5.92 -12.02
CA GLN A 253 21.76 5.80 -12.26
C GLN A 253 22.52 5.03 -11.15
N GLU A 254 21.83 4.26 -10.30
CA GLU A 254 22.51 3.42 -9.32
C GLU A 254 23.25 2.29 -10.04
N GLN A 255 24.57 2.28 -9.89
CA GLN A 255 25.43 1.18 -10.38
C GLN A 255 25.13 -0.07 -9.56
N ALA A 256 24.11 -0.82 -9.97
CA ALA A 256 23.80 -2.11 -9.41
C ALA A 256 24.85 -3.14 -9.86
N GLY A 257 25.59 -3.71 -8.91
CA GLY A 257 26.52 -4.82 -9.20
C GLY A 257 25.79 -6.02 -9.81
N ASP A 258 26.45 -6.69 -10.75
CA ASP A 258 25.84 -7.76 -11.56
C ASP A 258 25.54 -9.06 -10.77
N ASN A 259 26.07 -9.21 -9.54
CA ASN A 259 25.94 -10.44 -8.76
C ASN A 259 24.70 -10.46 -7.85
N VAL A 260 23.53 -10.53 -8.48
CA VAL A 260 22.20 -10.56 -7.84
C VAL A 260 21.99 -11.78 -6.93
N GLU A 261 22.63 -12.92 -7.22
CA GLU A 261 22.40 -14.18 -6.48
C GLU A 261 22.86 -14.14 -5.03
N SER A 262 23.74 -13.19 -4.68
CA SER A 262 24.22 -12.98 -3.30
C SER A 262 23.46 -11.88 -2.54
N LEU A 263 22.53 -11.19 -3.20
CA LEU A 263 21.78 -10.09 -2.61
C LEU A 263 20.54 -10.59 -1.88
N ILE A 264 20.28 -9.99 -0.72
CA ILE A 264 19.03 -10.15 0.02
C ILE A 264 18.20 -8.89 -0.23
N PHE A 265 17.04 -9.05 -0.85
CA PHE A 265 16.14 -7.94 -1.15
C PHE A 265 15.12 -7.75 -0.03
N THR A 266 14.71 -6.52 0.22
CA THR A 266 13.60 -6.25 1.17
C THR A 266 12.26 -6.44 0.47
N LEU A 267 11.37 -7.21 1.08
CA LEU A 267 9.97 -7.29 0.68
C LEU A 267 9.17 -6.23 1.45
N TYR A 268 8.72 -5.22 0.71
CA TYR A 268 7.92 -4.13 1.21
C TYR A 268 6.45 -4.54 1.42
N ASP A 269 5.78 -3.85 2.33
CA ASP A 269 4.39 -4.12 2.69
C ASP A 269 3.40 -3.85 1.56
N ASP A 270 3.69 -2.81 0.78
CA ASP A 270 2.88 -2.29 -0.31
C ASP A 270 3.74 -1.39 -1.21
N TYR A 271 3.26 -1.05 -2.41
CA TYR A 271 4.00 -0.18 -3.33
C TYR A 271 4.21 1.24 -2.77
N GLY A 272 3.26 1.79 -2.03
CA GLY A 272 3.38 3.12 -1.42
C GLY A 272 4.51 3.20 -0.39
N SER A 273 4.79 2.11 0.32
CA SER A 273 5.90 2.04 1.28
C SER A 273 7.27 2.19 0.62
N ILE A 274 7.44 1.76 -0.63
CA ILE A 274 8.69 1.91 -1.40
C ILE A 274 9.11 3.38 -1.52
N GLN A 275 8.15 4.30 -1.70
CA GLN A 275 8.46 5.72 -1.84
C GLN A 275 8.99 6.34 -0.54
N ARG A 276 8.62 5.79 0.63
CA ARG A 276 9.10 6.24 1.95
C ARG A 276 10.55 5.84 2.24
N TYR A 277 11.07 4.84 1.51
CA TYR A 277 12.42 4.31 1.67
C TYR A 277 13.35 4.64 0.49
N ALA A 278 12.87 5.39 -0.50
CA ALA A 278 13.63 5.68 -1.72
C ALA A 278 14.77 6.71 -1.51
N TYR A 279 14.79 7.43 -0.39
CA TYR A 279 15.74 8.50 -0.11
C TYR A 279 16.70 8.07 1.02
N THR A 280 18.00 8.23 0.78
CA THR A 280 19.04 7.63 1.64
C THR A 280 19.43 8.57 2.79
N ARG A 281 19.28 9.88 2.59
CA ARG A 281 19.54 10.88 3.63
C ARG A 281 18.25 11.40 4.26
N LYS A 282 18.10 11.15 5.56
CA LYS A 282 16.99 11.58 6.41
C LYS A 282 17.54 12.44 7.54
N SER A 283 16.95 13.61 7.75
CA SER A 283 17.33 14.53 8.83
C SER A 283 16.12 14.76 9.73
N ASN A 284 16.29 14.55 11.04
CA ASN A 284 15.20 14.57 12.00
C ASN A 284 15.14 15.91 12.72
N PHE A 285 13.93 16.44 12.90
CA PHE A 285 13.67 17.68 13.61
C PHE A 285 12.49 17.51 14.55
N VAL A 286 12.44 18.29 15.62
CA VAL A 286 11.28 18.34 16.51
C VAL A 286 10.60 19.70 16.41
N ALA A 287 9.28 19.71 16.37
CA ALA A 287 8.47 20.91 16.41
C ALA A 287 7.48 20.80 17.57
N TYR A 288 7.51 21.76 18.50
CA TYR A 288 6.63 21.78 19.66
C TYR A 288 5.38 22.59 19.37
N PHE A 289 4.21 21.96 19.40
CA PHE A 289 2.93 22.65 19.23
C PHE A 289 2.21 22.82 20.57
N GLU A 290 1.74 24.04 20.82
CA GLU A 290 0.90 24.39 21.98
C GLU A 290 -0.60 24.18 21.71
N SER A 291 -0.98 24.18 20.43
CA SER A 291 -2.36 23.97 19.98
C SER A 291 -2.68 22.48 19.78
N SER A 292 -3.97 22.15 19.72
CA SER A 292 -4.45 20.81 19.38
C SER A 292 -3.85 20.31 18.06
N VAL A 293 -3.16 19.17 18.11
CA VAL A 293 -2.67 18.44 16.92
C VAL A 293 -3.72 17.48 16.33
N ARG A 294 -4.97 17.55 16.78
CA ARG A 294 -6.05 16.68 16.30
C ARG A 294 -6.19 16.77 14.78
N GLY A 295 -6.09 15.63 14.11
CA GLY A 295 -6.11 15.54 12.65
C GLY A 295 -4.71 15.33 12.04
N LEU A 296 -3.64 15.54 12.82
CA LEU A 296 -2.28 15.16 12.43
C LEU A 296 -2.06 13.67 12.69
N SER A 297 -1.51 12.96 11.72
CA SER A 297 -1.22 11.53 11.80
C SER A 297 0.25 11.24 11.54
N ILE A 298 0.73 10.11 12.07
CA ILE A 298 2.06 9.58 11.72
C ILE A 298 2.07 9.30 10.20
N GLY A 299 3.10 9.79 9.52
CA GLY A 299 3.23 9.77 8.06
C GLY A 299 2.63 10.98 7.34
N ALA A 300 1.97 11.91 8.05
CA ALA A 300 1.48 13.15 7.46
C ALA A 300 2.62 13.93 6.77
N PRO A 301 2.37 14.56 5.61
CA PRO A 301 3.42 15.22 4.86
C PRO A 301 3.96 16.44 5.61
N VAL A 302 5.25 16.67 5.47
CA VAL A 302 5.88 17.95 5.78
C VAL A 302 6.10 18.67 4.47
N GLU A 303 5.57 19.87 4.33
CA GLU A 303 5.56 20.60 3.06
C GLU A 303 6.21 21.96 3.18
N PHE A 304 6.92 22.38 2.13
CA PHE A 304 7.41 23.74 1.98
C PHE A 304 6.84 24.31 0.69
N LYS A 305 6.04 25.38 0.79
CA LYS A 305 5.34 25.98 -0.36
C LYS A 305 4.51 24.96 -1.18
N GLY A 306 3.83 24.04 -0.49
CA GLY A 306 3.00 22.99 -1.12
C GLY A 306 3.79 21.84 -1.75
N ILE A 307 5.11 21.81 -1.58
CA ILE A 307 5.94 20.68 -2.02
C ILE A 307 6.26 19.84 -0.80
N LYS A 308 5.85 18.58 -0.80
CA LYS A 308 6.28 17.62 0.23
C LYS A 308 7.81 17.51 0.22
N ILE A 309 8.41 17.65 1.38
CA ILE A 309 9.87 17.56 1.63
C ILE A 309 10.19 16.59 2.77
N GLY A 310 9.17 16.00 3.39
CA GLY A 310 9.35 15.13 4.54
C GLY A 310 8.04 14.50 5.03
N SER A 311 8.09 13.92 6.23
CA SER A 311 6.92 13.33 6.90
C SER A 311 7.01 13.35 8.43
N VAL A 312 5.86 13.24 9.10
CA VAL A 312 5.77 13.11 10.56
C VAL A 312 6.14 11.68 10.98
N LEU A 313 7.10 11.53 11.88
CA LEU A 313 7.55 10.24 12.41
C LEU A 313 6.82 9.84 13.68
N ASP A 314 6.61 10.78 14.59
CA ASP A 314 6.02 10.52 15.90
C ASP A 314 5.29 11.74 16.46
N ILE A 315 4.30 11.50 17.31
CA ILE A 315 3.51 12.52 17.99
C ILE A 315 3.34 12.06 19.44
N SER A 316 3.88 12.82 20.39
CA SER A 316 3.78 12.51 21.82
C SER A 316 3.30 13.71 22.62
N LEU A 317 2.79 13.46 23.83
CA LEU A 317 2.36 14.50 24.78
C LEU A 317 3.40 14.56 25.90
N GLU A 318 4.04 15.71 26.05
CA GLU A 318 4.97 15.98 27.14
C GLU A 318 4.33 16.92 28.17
N PHE A 319 4.57 16.62 29.44
CA PHE A 319 4.26 17.53 30.54
C PHE A 319 5.54 18.21 31.00
N ASP A 320 5.59 19.53 30.90
CA ASP A 320 6.67 20.34 31.44
C ASP A 320 6.37 20.64 32.91
N SER A 321 7.17 20.05 33.81
CA SER A 321 7.00 20.22 35.25
C SER A 321 7.41 21.61 35.76
N GLU A 322 8.28 22.33 35.05
CA GLU A 322 8.72 23.67 35.45
C GLU A 322 7.68 24.72 35.02
N ALA A 323 7.20 24.61 33.78
CA ALA A 323 6.18 25.52 33.24
C ALA A 323 4.74 25.12 33.63
N THR A 324 4.55 23.92 34.23
CA THR A 324 3.23 23.32 34.52
C THR A 324 2.30 23.36 33.30
N SER A 325 2.84 23.03 32.14
CA SER A 325 2.14 23.10 30.86
C SER A 325 2.28 21.79 30.09
N PHE A 326 1.30 21.50 29.24
CA PHE A 326 1.36 20.39 28.31
C PHE A 326 1.79 20.90 26.94
N ARG A 327 2.70 20.17 26.30
CA ARG A 327 3.15 20.46 24.93
C ARG A 327 3.16 19.20 24.11
N VAL A 328 3.00 19.36 22.80
CA VAL A 328 3.00 18.23 21.86
C VAL A 328 4.25 18.31 20.99
N PRO A 329 5.35 17.61 21.35
CA PRO A 329 6.43 17.36 20.41
C PRO A 329 5.94 16.54 19.22
N VAL A 330 6.20 17.06 18.03
CA VAL A 330 6.02 16.35 16.77
C VAL A 330 7.39 16.12 16.17
N LEU A 331 7.79 14.86 16.08
CA LEU A 331 9.04 14.46 15.44
C LEU A 331 8.79 14.38 13.93
N ILE A 332 9.60 15.10 13.15
CA ILE A 332 9.51 15.12 11.70
C ILE A 332 10.83 14.71 11.05
N GLU A 333 10.72 14.10 9.88
CA GLU A 333 11.83 13.73 9.01
C GLU A 333 11.78 14.59 7.75
N ILE A 334 12.92 15.20 7.39
CA ILE A 334 13.11 15.94 6.14
C ILE A 334 14.09 15.17 5.27
N GLU A 335 13.79 15.09 3.98
CA GLU A 335 14.54 14.36 2.95
C GLU A 335 15.26 15.37 2.03
N PRO A 336 16.53 15.74 2.29
CA PRO A 336 17.21 16.81 1.55
C PRO A 336 17.39 16.52 0.06
N GLU A 337 17.40 15.24 -0.33
CA GLU A 337 17.49 14.79 -1.72
C GLU A 337 16.32 15.28 -2.60
N ARG A 338 15.21 15.71 -1.98
CA ARG A 338 14.08 16.35 -2.68
C ARG A 338 14.35 17.81 -3.04
N ILE A 339 15.38 18.41 -2.46
CA ILE A 339 15.79 19.80 -2.65
C ILE A 339 17.02 19.79 -3.57
N LYS A 340 16.82 20.05 -4.87
CA LYS A 340 17.94 20.17 -5.81
C LYS A 340 18.73 21.45 -5.50
N GLN A 341 19.85 21.32 -4.80
CA GLN A 341 20.76 22.43 -4.55
C GLN A 341 21.58 22.71 -5.83
N ARG A 342 21.67 23.97 -6.25
CA ARG A 342 22.39 24.38 -7.47
C ARG A 342 23.92 24.27 -7.32
N ASP A 343 24.40 24.33 -6.09
CA ASP A 343 25.81 24.18 -5.71
C ASP A 343 25.91 23.09 -4.62
N ASP A 344 26.25 21.87 -5.02
CA ASP A 344 26.34 20.71 -4.13
C ASP A 344 27.71 20.67 -3.42
N ASN A 345 27.79 21.30 -2.26
CA ASN A 345 29.01 21.33 -1.44
C ASN A 345 28.96 20.38 -0.23
N GLY A 346 28.03 19.40 -0.20
CA GLY A 346 27.97 18.42 0.89
C GLY A 346 27.76 19.03 2.29
N VAL A 347 27.10 20.20 2.36
CA VAL A 347 26.85 20.91 3.63
C VAL A 347 25.90 20.08 4.50
N ASN A 348 26.19 20.03 5.81
CA ASN A 348 25.33 19.37 6.79
C ASN A 348 23.91 20.00 6.75
N PRO A 349 22.84 19.22 6.53
CA PRO A 349 21.47 19.72 6.47
C PRO A 349 21.06 20.55 7.71
N TYR A 350 21.63 20.26 8.87
CA TYR A 350 21.38 21.02 10.09
C TYR A 350 22.01 22.42 10.07
N GLU A 351 23.19 22.57 9.46
CA GLU A 351 23.88 23.87 9.34
C GLU A 351 23.26 24.77 8.27
N SER A 352 22.60 24.19 7.26
CA SER A 352 21.90 24.97 6.22
C SER A 352 20.53 25.50 6.66
N LEU A 353 19.95 24.93 7.72
CA LEU A 353 18.64 25.34 8.25
C LEU A 353 18.72 26.47 9.27
N GLN A 354 19.79 26.58 10.05
CA GLN A 354 19.94 27.67 11.04
C GLN A 354 19.78 29.08 10.42
N PRO A 355 20.43 29.41 9.29
CA PRO A 355 20.23 30.70 8.64
C PRO A 355 18.82 30.92 8.11
N LEU A 356 18.07 29.84 7.85
CA LEU A 356 16.67 29.92 7.43
C LEU A 356 15.76 30.19 8.63
N ILE A 357 16.01 29.54 9.77
CA ILE A 357 15.33 29.80 11.05
C ILE A 357 15.50 31.27 11.46
N ASP A 358 16.72 31.79 11.36
CA ASP A 358 17.05 33.19 11.65
C ASP A 358 16.33 34.15 10.70
N LYS A 359 16.14 33.74 9.44
CA LYS A 359 15.35 34.49 8.43
C LYS A 359 13.84 34.28 8.54
N GLY A 360 13.37 33.53 9.53
CA GLY A 360 11.96 33.34 9.82
C GLY A 360 11.38 31.98 9.43
N LEU A 361 12.16 30.94 9.19
CA LEU A 361 11.60 29.60 8.97
C LEU A 361 10.83 29.15 10.23
N ARG A 362 9.53 28.87 10.08
CA ARG A 362 8.66 28.35 11.14
C ARG A 362 7.86 27.17 10.64
N ALA A 363 7.55 26.27 11.57
CA ALA A 363 6.59 25.19 11.37
C ALA A 363 5.19 25.61 11.85
N ARG A 364 4.16 25.25 11.10
CA ARG A 364 2.76 25.42 11.52
C ARG A 364 1.92 24.25 11.03
N LEU A 365 0.81 23.96 11.72
CA LEU A 365 -0.15 22.97 11.28
C LEU A 365 -1.13 23.61 10.29
N GLN A 366 -1.40 22.94 9.18
CA GLN A 366 -2.40 23.37 8.21
C GLN A 366 -3.34 22.23 7.89
N THR A 367 -4.58 22.57 7.54
CA THR A 367 -5.57 21.59 7.09
C THR A 367 -5.27 21.19 5.65
N GLY A 368 -4.92 19.92 5.43
CA GLY A 368 -4.67 19.37 4.10
C GLY A 368 -5.96 18.97 3.38
N SER A 369 -6.95 18.45 4.12
CA SER A 369 -8.26 18.11 3.58
C SER A 369 -9.37 18.67 4.46
N LEU A 370 -10.22 19.52 3.89
CA LEU A 370 -11.39 20.08 4.56
C LEU A 370 -12.46 19.01 4.84
N LEU A 371 -12.45 17.92 4.08
CA LEU A 371 -13.42 16.82 4.22
C LEU A 371 -13.10 15.93 5.42
N THR A 372 -11.83 15.56 5.58
CA THR A 372 -11.40 14.63 6.63
C THR A 372 -10.86 15.34 7.87
N GLY A 373 -10.58 16.65 7.77
CA GLY A 373 -9.94 17.42 8.83
C GLY A 373 -8.47 17.02 9.05
N GLN A 374 -7.85 16.31 8.10
CA GLN A 374 -6.47 15.86 8.23
C GLN A 374 -5.51 17.06 8.16
N LEU A 375 -4.57 17.11 9.09
CA LEU A 375 -3.54 18.14 9.18
C LEU A 375 -2.24 17.66 8.54
N TYR A 376 -1.45 18.62 8.07
CA TYR A 376 -0.05 18.45 7.68
C TYR A 376 0.82 19.53 8.32
N VAL A 377 2.14 19.34 8.29
CA VAL A 377 3.11 20.32 8.81
C VAL A 377 3.59 21.18 7.65
N GLU A 378 3.28 22.47 7.68
CA GLU A 378 3.84 23.45 6.75
C GLU A 378 5.10 24.07 7.34
N LEU A 379 6.18 24.04 6.57
CA LEU A 379 7.37 24.85 6.78
C LEU A 379 7.29 26.09 5.89
N GLY A 380 7.30 27.28 6.49
CA GLY A 380 7.16 28.55 5.79
C GLY A 380 8.08 29.64 6.33
N MET A 381 8.25 30.73 5.57
CA MET A 381 9.09 31.86 5.95
C MET A 381 8.24 33.00 6.52
N PHE A 382 8.44 33.33 7.79
CA PHE A 382 7.73 34.32 8.58
C PHE A 382 8.74 35.25 9.30
N PRO A 383 9.32 36.24 8.58
CA PRO A 383 10.47 37.03 9.05
C PRO A 383 10.20 37.88 10.31
N ASP A 384 8.94 38.20 10.62
CA ASP A 384 8.56 39.06 11.76
C ASP A 384 8.07 38.29 12.99
N THR A 385 8.40 37.00 13.10
CA THR A 385 7.94 36.15 14.22
C THR A 385 9.08 35.86 15.20
N PRO A 386 8.84 35.89 16.53
CA PRO A 386 9.88 35.61 17.51
C PRO A 386 10.40 34.17 17.38
N VAL A 387 11.71 33.98 17.48
CA VAL A 387 12.31 32.65 17.61
C VAL A 387 12.09 32.21 19.06
N LYS A 388 11.09 31.37 19.31
CA LYS A 388 10.91 30.69 20.59
C LYS A 388 11.36 29.25 20.42
N LEU A 389 12.48 28.90 21.05
CA LEU A 389 12.95 27.53 21.18
C LEU A 389 12.62 27.05 22.60
N VAL A 390 12.03 25.88 22.71
CA VAL A 390 11.43 25.35 23.95
C VAL A 390 12.36 24.32 24.60
N ALA A 391 13.20 23.63 23.83
CA ALA A 391 14.08 22.57 24.30
C ALA A 391 15.56 22.88 24.02
N GLU A 392 16.15 23.74 24.86
CA GLU A 392 17.61 23.98 24.84
C GLU A 392 18.36 22.68 25.24
N GLY A 393 19.09 22.08 24.30
CA GLY A 393 19.90 20.87 24.55
C GLY A 393 19.29 19.52 24.15
N SER A 394 18.16 19.50 23.41
CA SER A 394 17.65 18.27 22.79
C SER A 394 18.65 17.66 21.80
N PRO A 395 18.81 16.33 21.73
CA PRO A 395 19.67 15.67 20.73
C PRO A 395 19.14 15.84 19.29
N VAL A 396 17.89 16.26 19.13
CA VAL A 396 17.23 16.52 17.85
C VAL A 396 17.02 18.03 17.70
N PRO A 397 17.48 18.67 16.61
CA PRO A 397 17.30 20.10 16.41
C PRO A 397 15.83 20.52 16.37
N GLU A 398 15.53 21.63 17.04
CA GLU A 398 14.18 22.16 17.14
C GLU A 398 13.86 23.15 16.01
N LEU A 399 12.67 23.01 15.41
CA LEU A 399 12.09 23.98 14.50
C LEU A 399 11.08 24.85 15.26
N PRO A 400 11.25 26.19 15.27
CA PRO A 400 10.31 27.04 15.97
C PRO A 400 8.94 26.98 15.31
N THR A 401 7.89 26.94 16.14
CA THR A 401 6.51 26.84 15.67
C THR A 401 5.78 28.18 15.78
N ILE A 402 4.72 28.33 15.00
CA ILE A 402 3.75 29.41 15.18
C ILE A 402 2.34 28.82 15.34
N PRO A 403 1.47 29.47 16.15
CA PRO A 403 0.08 29.07 16.28
C PRO A 403 -0.61 29.00 14.91
N SER A 404 -1.46 28.00 14.73
CA SER A 404 -2.08 27.69 13.44
C SER A 404 -3.58 27.44 13.59
N GLY A 405 -4.37 27.87 12.59
CA GLY A 405 -5.80 27.54 12.44
C GLY A 405 -6.78 28.66 12.82
N LEU A 406 -8.08 28.33 12.75
CA LEU A 406 -9.20 29.21 13.16
C LEU A 406 -9.07 29.70 14.61
N GLY A 407 -8.36 28.95 15.46
CA GLY A 407 -8.06 29.34 16.85
C GLY A 407 -7.39 30.71 16.97
N ALA A 408 -6.45 31.03 16.06
CA ALA A 408 -5.79 32.34 16.07
C ALA A 408 -6.77 33.48 15.74
N ILE A 409 -7.80 33.21 14.94
CA ILE A 409 -8.86 34.19 14.62
C ILE A 409 -9.77 34.39 15.83
N THR A 410 -10.18 33.31 16.51
CA THR A 410 -10.98 33.42 17.74
C THR A 410 -10.22 34.16 18.83
N ASP A 411 -8.95 33.84 19.04
CA ASP A 411 -8.10 34.50 20.04
C ASP A 411 -7.91 35.99 19.71
N SER A 412 -7.78 36.33 18.42
CA SER A 412 -7.68 37.72 17.95
C SER A 412 -9.01 38.49 18.10
N ILE A 413 -10.16 37.83 17.86
CA ILE A 413 -11.49 38.42 18.06
C ILE A 413 -11.75 38.65 19.55
N GLU A 414 -11.44 37.69 20.41
CA GLU A 414 -11.53 37.85 21.86
C GLU A 414 -10.64 38.99 22.36
N ALA A 415 -9.39 39.06 21.87
CA ALA A 415 -8.47 40.14 22.21
C ALA A 415 -8.95 41.52 21.70
N PHE A 416 -9.62 41.57 20.54
CA PHE A 416 -10.21 42.80 20.01
C PHE A 416 -11.45 43.22 20.79
N LEU A 417 -12.35 42.29 21.13
CA LEU A 417 -13.52 42.54 21.97
C LEU A 417 -13.11 43.05 23.35
N ALA A 418 -12.09 42.44 23.96
CA ALA A 418 -11.53 42.90 25.23
C ALA A 418 -10.91 44.32 25.14
N LYS A 419 -10.45 44.75 23.97
CA LYS A 419 -9.98 46.12 23.72
C LYS A 419 -11.13 47.09 23.45
N LEU A 420 -12.18 46.66 22.77
CA LEU A 420 -13.37 47.47 22.49
C LEU A 420 -14.15 47.80 23.78
N ASP A 421 -14.20 46.87 24.72
CA ASP A 421 -14.81 47.04 26.05
C ASP A 421 -14.13 48.16 26.87
N ARG A 422 -12.92 48.58 26.49
CA ARG A 422 -12.19 49.70 27.13
C ARG A 422 -12.52 51.07 26.52
N VAL A 423 -13.27 51.14 25.42
CA VAL A 423 -13.68 52.40 24.78
C VAL A 423 -15.01 52.86 25.38
N LYS A 424 -14.95 53.83 26.30
CA LYS A 424 -16.14 54.39 26.96
C LYS A 424 -16.96 55.25 25.98
N VAL A 425 -18.11 54.75 25.56
CA VAL A 425 -19.08 55.41 24.67
C VAL A 425 -19.68 56.69 25.30
N ASP A 426 -19.60 56.80 26.62
CA ASP A 426 -20.20 57.87 27.44
C ASP A 426 -19.76 59.30 27.07
N LYS A 427 -18.60 59.47 26.41
CA LYS A 427 -18.09 60.79 26.00
C LYS A 427 -18.60 61.28 24.64
N ILE A 428 -19.15 60.38 23.81
CA ILE A 428 -19.63 60.73 22.47
C ILE A 428 -20.97 61.48 22.54
N GLY A 429 -21.76 61.24 23.59
CA GLY A 429 -23.06 61.88 23.81
C GLY A 429 -22.98 63.35 24.23
N GLU A 430 -21.91 63.78 24.89
CA GLU A 430 -21.79 65.14 25.42
C GLU A 430 -21.40 66.18 24.34
N GLU A 431 -20.62 65.81 23.32
CA GLU A 431 -20.23 66.72 22.24
C GLU A 431 -21.28 66.88 21.13
N LEU A 432 -22.25 65.96 21.04
CA LEU A 432 -23.31 65.99 20.00
C LEU A 432 -24.51 66.89 20.37
N LEU A 433 -24.65 67.32 21.62
CA LEU A 433 -25.79 68.11 22.10
C LEU A 433 -25.72 69.61 21.74
N GLY A 434 -24.64 70.07 21.09
CA GLY A 434 -24.43 71.48 20.75
C GLY A 434 -25.04 71.98 19.43
N SER A 435 -25.70 71.12 18.64
CA SER A 435 -26.00 71.45 17.23
C SER A 435 -27.41 71.03 16.78
N LEU A 436 -28.47 71.52 17.43
CA LEU A 436 -29.84 71.08 17.12
C LEU A 436 -30.91 72.19 17.20
N GLU A 437 -31.09 72.94 16.11
CA GLU A 437 -32.38 73.57 15.77
C GLU A 437 -32.86 73.21 14.35
N GLY A 438 -31.96 72.73 13.47
CA GLY A 438 -32.31 72.29 12.10
C GLY A 438 -32.79 70.83 11.95
N ALA A 439 -32.50 69.94 12.90
CA ALA A 439 -32.82 68.51 12.76
C ALA A 439 -34.23 68.12 13.24
N ASN A 440 -34.90 68.99 14.01
CA ASN A 440 -36.15 68.63 14.68
C ASN A 440 -37.36 68.47 13.72
N LYS A 441 -37.24 68.96 12.47
CA LYS A 441 -38.24 68.75 11.40
C LYS A 441 -37.98 67.51 10.54
N LEU A 442 -36.74 67.03 10.46
CA LEU A 442 -36.38 65.84 9.68
C LEU A 442 -36.56 64.56 10.50
N ILE A 443 -36.27 64.61 11.80
CA ILE A 443 -36.41 63.47 12.72
C ILE A 443 -37.88 63.16 13.05
N ASN A 444 -38.78 64.14 12.96
CA ASN A 444 -40.21 63.95 13.23
C ASN A 444 -41.08 63.77 11.98
N ALA A 445 -40.47 63.60 10.80
CA ALA A 445 -41.22 63.29 9.58
C ALA A 445 -41.71 61.82 9.66
N PRO A 446 -43.03 61.56 9.51
CA PRO A 446 -43.57 60.20 9.62
C PRO A 446 -42.95 59.22 8.60
N GLU A 447 -42.48 59.71 7.46
CA GLU A 447 -41.80 58.94 6.41
C GLU A 447 -40.41 58.46 6.84
N VAL A 448 -39.68 59.25 7.63
CA VAL A 448 -38.34 58.88 8.14
C VAL A 448 -38.45 57.82 9.23
N ASN A 449 -39.41 57.98 10.14
CA ASN A 449 -39.68 56.98 11.18
C ASN A 449 -40.12 55.63 10.58
N THR A 450 -40.87 55.66 9.47
CA THR A 450 -41.27 54.45 8.74
C THR A 450 -40.07 53.78 8.07
N ALA A 451 -39.20 54.55 7.40
CA ALA A 451 -38.00 54.01 6.74
C ALA A 451 -37.01 53.38 7.75
N VAL A 452 -36.82 54.02 8.92
CA VAL A 452 -35.96 53.47 9.98
C VAL A 452 -36.55 52.19 10.58
N ALA A 453 -37.87 52.12 10.78
CA ALA A 453 -38.53 50.93 11.28
C ALA A 453 -38.45 49.74 10.29
N GLU A 454 -38.63 50.01 8.99
CA GLU A 454 -38.51 48.95 7.96
C GLU A 454 -37.07 48.45 7.79
N LEU A 455 -36.07 49.34 7.94
CA LEU A 455 -34.66 48.96 7.93
C LEU A 455 -34.27 48.12 9.14
N ASP A 456 -34.71 48.48 10.34
CA ASP A 456 -34.48 47.68 11.56
C ASP A 456 -35.09 46.28 11.43
N ASP A 457 -36.31 46.20 10.88
CA ASP A 457 -36.97 44.93 10.57
C ASP A 457 -36.21 44.09 9.52
N ALA A 458 -35.65 44.72 8.49
CA ALA A 458 -34.83 44.04 7.49
C ALA A 458 -33.52 43.52 8.10
N MET A 459 -32.88 44.31 8.98
CA MET A 459 -31.67 43.91 9.70
C MET A 459 -31.93 42.75 10.68
N LYS A 460 -33.07 42.76 11.37
CA LYS A 460 -33.52 41.63 12.21
C LYS A 460 -33.74 40.36 11.39
N ALA A 461 -34.37 40.48 10.22
CA ALA A 461 -34.55 39.35 9.31
C ALA A 461 -33.20 38.80 8.81
N LEU A 462 -32.25 39.67 8.46
CA LEU A 462 -30.90 39.28 8.06
C LEU A 462 -30.13 38.59 9.19
N ARG A 463 -30.20 39.14 10.41
CA ARG A 463 -29.53 38.55 11.58
C ARG A 463 -30.12 37.19 11.95
N ASN A 464 -31.42 37.00 11.78
CA ASN A 464 -32.07 35.69 11.98
C ASN A 464 -31.59 34.66 10.95
N ILE A 465 -31.34 35.06 9.70
CA ILE A 465 -30.75 34.19 8.68
C ILE A 465 -29.32 33.79 9.09
N LEU A 466 -28.49 34.75 9.51
CA LEU A 466 -27.08 34.49 9.87
C LEU A 466 -26.90 33.65 11.13
N THR A 467 -27.89 33.60 12.02
CA THR A 467 -27.81 32.92 13.31
C THR A 467 -28.55 31.58 13.36
N LYS A 468 -29.43 31.28 12.39
CA LYS A 468 -30.23 30.05 12.33
C LYS A 468 -30.22 29.41 10.94
N VAL A 469 -29.03 29.19 10.36
CA VAL A 469 -28.90 28.29 9.20
C VAL A 469 -28.81 26.85 9.72
N ASP A 470 -29.96 26.25 10.03
CA ASP A 470 -30.07 24.80 10.13
C ASP A 470 -30.47 24.26 8.75
N GLU A 471 -29.76 23.24 8.24
CA GLU A 471 -29.95 22.62 6.92
C GLU A 471 -31.41 22.21 6.61
N ALA A 472 -32.21 21.97 7.64
CA ALA A 472 -33.56 21.44 7.53
C ALA A 472 -34.62 22.45 7.03
N ASP A 473 -34.30 23.76 6.97
CA ASP A 473 -35.32 24.80 6.74
C ASP A 473 -34.92 25.84 5.67
N LEU A 474 -34.30 25.37 4.60
CA LEU A 474 -33.91 26.19 3.43
C LEU A 474 -35.09 27.00 2.87
N LYS A 475 -36.31 26.45 2.91
CA LYS A 475 -37.52 27.13 2.44
C LYS A 475 -37.89 28.35 3.31
N THR A 476 -37.76 28.26 4.64
CA THR A 476 -38.05 29.38 5.53
C THR A 476 -36.97 30.45 5.42
N THR A 477 -35.71 30.05 5.18
CA THR A 477 -34.58 30.94 4.92
C THR A 477 -34.77 31.74 3.63
N ILE A 478 -35.19 31.09 2.53
CA ILE A 478 -35.50 31.76 1.25
C ILE A 478 -36.66 32.75 1.40
N MET A 479 -37.71 32.39 2.14
CA MET A 479 -38.83 33.29 2.41
C MET A 479 -38.42 34.50 3.28
N ALA A 480 -37.60 34.28 4.30
CA ALA A 480 -37.07 35.35 5.15
C ALA A 480 -36.17 36.31 4.34
N ALA A 481 -35.32 35.78 3.46
CA ALA A 481 -34.46 36.57 2.58
C ALA A 481 -35.28 37.42 1.60
N ARG A 482 -36.34 36.86 1.00
CA ARG A 482 -37.28 37.61 0.13
C ARG A 482 -37.97 38.75 0.88
N ASN A 483 -38.46 38.50 2.09
CA ASN A 483 -39.09 39.52 2.92
C ASN A 483 -38.11 40.64 3.31
N ALA A 484 -36.86 40.29 3.64
CA ALA A 484 -35.82 41.27 3.94
C ALA A 484 -35.52 42.15 2.70
N LEU A 485 -35.35 41.53 1.54
CA LEU A 485 -35.12 42.25 0.27
C LEU A 485 -36.29 43.16 -0.11
N GLN A 486 -37.54 42.75 0.14
CA GLN A 486 -38.71 43.59 -0.12
C GLN A 486 -38.77 44.81 0.80
N LYS A 487 -38.39 44.66 2.08
CA LYS A 487 -38.30 45.78 3.03
C LYS A 487 -37.16 46.75 2.68
N VAL A 488 -36.03 46.23 2.22
CA VAL A 488 -34.93 47.06 1.70
C VAL A 488 -35.38 47.85 0.45
N ASP A 489 -36.06 47.21 -0.50
CA ASP A 489 -36.59 47.87 -1.70
C ASP A 489 -37.59 48.99 -1.37
N THR A 490 -38.46 48.75 -0.40
CA THR A 490 -39.42 49.74 0.11
C THR A 490 -38.69 50.90 0.80
N THR A 491 -37.68 50.61 1.61
CA THR A 491 -36.83 51.61 2.28
C THR A 491 -36.07 52.47 1.26
N LEU A 492 -35.49 51.87 0.23
CA LEU A 492 -34.79 52.58 -0.86
C LEU A 492 -35.75 53.48 -1.63
N THR A 493 -36.97 52.99 -1.91
CA THR A 493 -38.01 53.76 -2.60
C THR A 493 -38.50 54.95 -1.76
N LEU A 494 -38.69 54.76 -0.45
CA LEU A 494 -39.06 55.83 0.49
C LEU A 494 -37.94 56.86 0.62
N THR A 495 -36.69 56.41 0.72
CA THR A 495 -35.51 57.27 0.81
C THR A 495 -35.33 58.11 -0.45
N ASN A 496 -35.53 57.53 -1.64
CA ASN A 496 -35.52 58.27 -2.91
C ASN A 496 -36.61 59.34 -3.03
N ARG A 497 -37.74 59.22 -2.33
CA ARG A 497 -38.78 60.28 -2.28
C ARG A 497 -38.44 61.41 -1.31
N ILE A 498 -37.70 61.11 -0.24
CA ILE A 498 -37.30 62.08 0.79
C ILE A 498 -36.12 62.94 0.29
N LEU A 499 -35.31 62.41 -0.64
CA LEU A 499 -34.19 63.12 -1.28
C LEU A 499 -34.67 64.14 -2.34
N GLN A 500 -35.11 65.32 -1.90
CA GLN A 500 -35.28 66.49 -2.79
C GLN A 500 -33.93 67.17 -3.14
N PRO A 501 -33.84 67.96 -4.23
CA PRO A 501 -32.59 68.25 -4.95
C PRO A 501 -31.51 69.11 -4.25
N ASN A 502 -31.63 69.50 -2.97
CA ASN A 502 -30.71 70.49 -2.36
C ASN A 502 -30.39 70.24 -0.87
N SER A 503 -29.94 69.03 -0.49
CA SER A 503 -29.47 68.74 0.88
C SER A 503 -27.99 68.31 0.92
N PRO A 504 -27.15 68.85 1.83
CA PRO A 504 -25.73 68.46 1.97
C PRO A 504 -25.48 67.00 2.38
N LEU A 505 -26.53 66.28 2.80
CA LEU A 505 -26.50 64.85 3.15
C LEU A 505 -26.39 63.91 1.92
N GLN A 506 -26.42 64.47 0.71
CA GLN A 506 -26.64 63.72 -0.53
C GLN A 506 -25.49 62.75 -0.90
N TYR A 507 -24.23 63.12 -0.69
CA TYR A 507 -23.11 62.33 -1.23
C TYR A 507 -22.93 60.98 -0.51
N ASN A 508 -22.83 60.99 0.82
CA ASN A 508 -22.61 59.77 1.60
C ASN A 508 -23.83 58.83 1.61
N LEU A 509 -25.05 59.39 1.47
CA LEU A 509 -26.27 58.60 1.37
C LEU A 509 -26.42 57.93 0.01
N ILE A 510 -26.00 58.60 -1.08
CA ILE A 510 -26.02 57.99 -2.43
C ILE A 510 -25.02 56.83 -2.51
N GLU A 511 -23.82 56.97 -1.94
CA GLU A 511 -22.82 55.91 -1.92
C GLU A 511 -23.31 54.68 -1.13
N MET A 512 -23.85 54.91 0.07
CA MET A 512 -24.44 53.84 0.89
C MET A 512 -25.65 53.18 0.22
N ILE A 513 -26.52 53.96 -0.44
CA ILE A 513 -27.67 53.44 -1.19
C ILE A 513 -27.20 52.57 -2.36
N SER A 514 -26.16 53.02 -3.08
CA SER A 514 -25.57 52.25 -4.18
C SER A 514 -24.97 50.93 -3.70
N GLU A 515 -24.21 50.94 -2.60
CA GLU A 515 -23.64 49.74 -2.00
C GLU A 515 -24.73 48.78 -1.48
N LEU A 516 -25.80 49.32 -0.88
CA LEU A 516 -26.94 48.53 -0.43
C LEU A 516 -27.71 47.91 -1.60
N GLU A 517 -27.86 48.62 -2.72
CA GLU A 517 -28.51 48.12 -3.93
C GLU A 517 -27.68 47.01 -4.60
N GLU A 518 -26.35 47.14 -4.62
CA GLU A 518 -25.42 46.12 -5.12
C GLU A 518 -25.40 44.87 -4.23
N THR A 519 -25.44 45.07 -2.91
CA THR A 519 -25.57 43.99 -1.93
C THR A 519 -26.91 43.28 -2.07
N ALA A 520 -28.02 44.01 -2.20
CA ALA A 520 -29.35 43.46 -2.39
C ALA A 520 -29.44 42.64 -3.70
N ARG A 521 -28.80 43.11 -4.77
CA ARG A 521 -28.67 42.37 -6.04
C ARG A 521 -27.89 41.06 -5.87
N SER A 522 -26.75 41.11 -5.19
CA SER A 522 -25.94 39.91 -4.90
C SER A 522 -26.71 38.88 -4.07
N ILE A 523 -27.45 39.33 -3.05
CA ILE A 523 -28.30 38.44 -2.24
C ILE A 523 -29.46 37.87 -3.07
N ARG A 524 -30.10 38.66 -3.94
CA ARG A 524 -31.15 38.16 -4.85
C ARG A 524 -30.62 37.09 -5.78
N MET A 525 -29.44 37.29 -6.39
CA MET A 525 -28.81 36.29 -7.25
C MET A 525 -28.46 35.00 -6.51
N LEU A 526 -28.00 35.10 -5.26
CA LEU A 526 -27.76 33.95 -4.39
C LEU A 526 -29.05 33.19 -4.10
N VAL A 527 -30.12 33.89 -3.72
CA VAL A 527 -31.43 33.29 -3.43
C VAL A 527 -32.02 32.60 -4.68
N GLU A 528 -31.94 33.24 -5.85
CA GLU A 528 -32.39 32.64 -7.12
C GLU A 528 -31.55 31.42 -7.53
N SER A 529 -30.24 31.44 -7.24
CA SER A 529 -29.35 30.29 -7.50
C SER A 529 -29.67 29.11 -6.58
N LEU A 530 -29.91 29.37 -5.30
CA LEU A 530 -30.29 28.35 -4.32
C LEU A 530 -31.68 27.75 -4.59
N GLU A 531 -32.60 28.52 -5.17
CA GLU A 531 -33.92 28.04 -5.58
C GLU A 531 -33.86 27.16 -6.83
N ARG A 532 -32.94 27.46 -7.76
CA ARG A 532 -32.72 26.66 -8.98
C ARG A 532 -31.91 25.39 -8.72
N GLN A 533 -30.95 25.43 -7.81
CA GLN A 533 -30.04 24.32 -7.52
C GLN A 533 -29.77 24.21 -6.01
N PRO A 534 -30.70 23.64 -5.22
CA PRO A 534 -30.55 23.52 -3.77
C PRO A 534 -29.36 22.63 -3.35
N GLN A 535 -28.95 21.71 -4.23
CA GLN A 535 -27.82 20.80 -4.03
C GLN A 535 -26.43 21.45 -4.18
N ALA A 536 -26.34 22.67 -4.72
CA ALA A 536 -25.07 23.41 -4.84
C ALA A 536 -24.47 23.80 -3.48
N LEU A 537 -25.27 23.80 -2.40
CA LEU A 537 -24.81 24.06 -1.04
C LEU A 537 -23.94 22.91 -0.47
N ILE A 538 -24.18 21.68 -0.92
CA ILE A 538 -23.54 20.46 -0.41
C ILE A 538 -22.44 19.95 -1.36
N LEU A 539 -22.65 20.07 -2.67
CA LEU A 539 -21.76 19.52 -3.70
C LEU A 539 -20.78 20.55 -4.28
N GLY A 540 -20.94 21.83 -3.97
CA GLY A 540 -20.27 22.91 -4.68
C GLY A 540 -20.84 23.09 -6.10
N LYS A 541 -20.57 24.26 -6.69
CA LYS A 541 -20.98 24.54 -8.08
C LYS A 541 -20.05 23.78 -9.03
N ASP A 542 -20.59 22.89 -9.85
CA ASP A 542 -19.83 22.28 -10.94
C ASP A 542 -19.27 23.39 -11.83
N ALA A 543 -17.95 23.42 -11.99
CA ALA A 543 -17.30 24.25 -12.98
C ALA A 543 -17.54 23.60 -14.36
N GLU A 544 -18.71 23.84 -14.95
CA GLU A 544 -18.91 23.59 -16.38
C GLU A 544 -18.04 24.59 -17.16
N GLY A 545 -17.25 24.03 -18.07
CA GLY A 545 -16.10 24.66 -18.70
C GLY A 545 -16.39 25.84 -19.61
N GLU A 546 -15.38 26.70 -19.70
CA GLU A 546 -14.99 27.42 -20.91
C GLU A 546 -13.71 26.80 -21.49
#